data_AF-A0A537GMU1-F1
#
_entry.id   AF-A0A537GMU1-F1
#
_cell.length_a   1.000
_cell.length_b   1.000
_cell.length_c   1.000
_cell.angle_alpha   90.00
_cell.angle_beta   90.00
_cell.angle_gamma   90.00
#
_symmetry.space_group_name_H-M   'P 1'
#
loop_
_entity.id
_entity.type
_entity.pdbx_description
1 polymer ?
#
loop_
_entity_poly.entity_id
_entity_poly.type
_entity_poly.pdbx_seq_one_letter_code
_entity_poly.pdbx_strand_id
1 'polypeptide(L)'
;MERIIGVFEEHFDDPYLNPMAELTFEQLTAAFPDVPLAELEEGLSHWTNHSGEKTLSTKTLEADGRESRVWYVHGLTRHRIDPFSSSSGHVALG
;
A
#
# COMPACT_ATOMS: atom_id res chain seq x y z
N MET A 1 -6.62 -2.85 4.60
CA MET A 1 -6.27 -1.82 3.60
C MET A 1 -6.21 -0.43 4.24
N GLU A 2 -7.28 0.07 4.87
CA GLU A 2 -7.36 1.44 5.42
C GLU A 2 -6.30 1.76 6.49
N ARG A 3 -5.92 0.78 7.32
CA ARG A 3 -4.92 0.99 8.38
C ARG A 3 -3.51 1.29 7.87
N ILE A 4 -3.00 0.52 6.91
CA ILE A 4 -1.64 0.74 6.37
C ILE A 4 -1.58 2.07 5.61
N ILE A 5 -2.57 2.35 4.77
CA ILE A 5 -2.67 3.63 4.06
C ILE A 5 -2.79 4.80 5.05
N GLY A 6 -3.56 4.63 6.12
CA GLY A 6 -3.66 5.61 7.20
C GLY A 6 -2.31 5.97 7.81
N VAL A 7 -1.40 5.00 8.00
CA VAL A 7 -0.03 5.30 8.46
C VAL A 7 0.71 6.21 7.48
N PHE A 8 0.57 5.99 6.17
CA PHE A 8 1.16 6.89 5.18
C PHE A 8 0.52 8.28 5.20
N GLU A 9 -0.80 8.38 5.36
CA GLU A 9 -1.52 9.66 5.45
C GLU A 9 -1.25 10.41 6.78
N GLU A 10 -0.88 9.70 7.86
CA GLU A 10 -0.45 10.33 9.13
C GLU A 10 1.00 10.82 9.07
N HIS A 11 1.88 10.09 8.38
CA HIS A 11 3.29 10.45 8.24
C HIS A 11 3.55 11.46 7.12
N PHE A 12 2.68 11.53 6.11
CA PHE A 12 2.84 12.37 4.94
C PHE A 12 1.50 13.02 4.58
N ASP A 13 1.53 14.33 4.28
CA ASP A 13 0.33 15.10 3.90
C ASP A 13 -0.30 14.57 2.59
N ASP A 14 0.54 14.17 1.62
CA ASP A 14 0.12 13.67 0.31
C ASP A 14 0.98 12.46 -0.14
N PRO A 15 0.76 11.26 0.44
CA PRO A 15 1.64 10.11 0.23
C PRO A 15 1.60 9.53 -1.20
N TYR A 16 0.54 9.83 -1.95
CA TYR A 16 0.38 9.37 -3.34
C TYR A 16 1.19 10.19 -4.34
N LEU A 17 1.42 11.48 -4.05
CA LEU A 17 2.15 12.42 -4.89
C LEU A 17 3.57 12.68 -4.39
N ASN A 18 3.88 12.25 -3.17
CA ASN A 18 5.18 12.43 -2.57
C ASN A 18 6.11 11.24 -2.87
N PRO A 19 7.15 11.39 -3.70
CA PRO A 19 8.11 10.32 -3.97
C PRO A 19 8.94 9.93 -2.74
N MET A 20 8.91 10.72 -1.67
CA MET A 20 9.55 10.40 -0.39
C MET A 20 8.60 9.70 0.60
N ALA A 21 7.36 9.41 0.20
CA ALA A 21 6.40 8.67 1.02
C ALA A 21 6.71 7.17 1.03
N GLU A 22 7.88 6.86 1.60
CA GLU A 22 8.43 5.52 1.72
C GLU A 22 8.60 5.21 3.20
N LEU A 23 8.11 4.04 3.63
CA LEU A 23 8.23 3.56 5.00
C LEU A 23 9.05 2.28 5.06
N THR A 24 9.98 2.21 6.01
CA THR A 24 10.72 0.98 6.31
C THR A 24 9.88 0.01 7.12
N PHE A 25 10.31 -1.24 7.18
CA PHE A 25 9.65 -2.25 8.02
C PHE A 25 9.61 -1.84 9.50
N GLU A 26 10.67 -1.18 9.98
CA GLU A 26 10.76 -0.68 11.35
C GLU A 26 9.73 0.42 11.62
N GLN A 27 9.54 1.35 10.68
CA GLN A 27 8.54 2.40 10.79
C GLN A 27 7.11 1.85 10.80
N LEU A 28 6.83 0.87 9.93
CA LEU A 28 5.54 0.17 9.92
C LEU A 28 5.30 -0.60 11.22
N THR A 29 6.31 -1.29 11.73
CA THR A 29 6.23 -2.00 13.01
C THR A 29 5.97 -1.03 14.17
N ALA A 30 6.62 0.13 14.17
CA ALA A 30 6.42 1.16 15.18
C ALA A 30 5.00 1.77 15.12
N ALA A 31 4.39 1.84 13.93
CA ALA A 31 3.01 2.30 13.74
C ALA A 31 1.96 1.25 14.13
N PHE A 32 2.33 -0.03 14.20
CA PHE A 32 1.46 -1.14 14.61
C PHE A 32 2.00 -1.90 15.82
N PRO A 33 2.15 -1.26 17.00
CA PRO A 33 2.71 -1.90 18.19
C PRO A 33 1.84 -3.05 18.72
N ASP A 34 0.54 -3.02 18.43
CA ASP A 34 -0.42 -4.06 18.82
C ASP A 34 -0.47 -5.25 17.85
N VAL A 35 0.21 -5.18 16.70
CA VAL A 35 0.18 -6.25 15.69
C VAL A 35 1.48 -7.06 15.78
N PRO A 36 1.41 -8.41 15.87
CA PRO A 36 2.60 -9.24 15.83
C PRO A 36 3.38 -9.07 14.52
N LEU A 37 4.71 -9.08 14.62
CA LEU A 37 5.61 -8.90 13.48
C LEU A 37 5.29 -9.85 12.31
N ALA A 38 4.96 -11.11 12.62
CA ALA A 38 4.61 -12.13 11.64
C ALA A 38 3.31 -11.79 10.89
N GLU A 39 2.28 -11.34 11.61
CA GLU A 39 1.01 -10.91 11.00
C GLU A 39 1.19 -9.65 10.15
N LEU A 40 2.02 -8.71 10.60
CA LEU A 40 2.36 -7.52 9.83
C LEU A 40 3.08 -7.88 8.53
N GLU A 41 4.08 -8.76 8.59
CA GLU A 41 4.83 -9.22 7.42
C GLU A 41 3.95 -9.98 6.42
N GLU A 42 3.11 -10.90 6.91
CA GLU A 42 2.13 -11.61 6.08
C GLU A 42 1.13 -10.64 5.44
N GLY A 43 0.64 -9.66 6.20
CA GLY A 43 -0.22 -8.61 5.69
C GLY A 43 0.46 -7.80 4.58
N LEU A 44 1.67 -7.30 4.81
CA LEU A 44 2.45 -6.54 3.83
C LEU A 44 2.72 -7.36 2.57
N SER A 45 3.10 -8.63 2.73
CA SER A 45 3.33 -9.57 1.61
C SER A 45 2.04 -9.79 0.82
N HIS A 46 0.92 -10.00 1.51
CA HIS A 46 -0.39 -10.16 0.91
C HIS A 46 -0.79 -8.93 0.09
N TRP A 47 -0.61 -7.71 0.61
CA TRP A 47 -0.96 -6.49 -0.11
C TRP A 47 -0.03 -6.19 -1.28
N THR A 48 1.25 -6.53 -1.15
CA THR A 48 2.25 -6.35 -2.21
C THR A 48 2.01 -7.29 -3.38
N ASN A 49 1.54 -8.52 -3.11
CA ASN A 49 1.46 -9.60 -4.12
C ASN A 49 0.04 -9.86 -4.64
N HIS A 50 -1.00 -9.66 -3.81
CA HIS A 50 -2.34 -10.19 -4.07
C HIS A 50 -3.37 -9.16 -4.56
N SER A 51 -3.01 -7.87 -4.63
CA SER A 51 -4.00 -6.86 -5.02
C SER A 51 -3.90 -6.57 -6.52
N GLY A 52 -4.88 -7.09 -7.28
CA GLY A 52 -5.15 -6.65 -8.66
C GLY A 52 -5.39 -5.13 -8.78
N GLU A 53 -5.52 -4.43 -7.65
CA GLU A 53 -5.47 -2.98 -7.50
C GLU A 53 -4.17 -2.59 -6.79
N LYS A 54 -3.14 -2.18 -7.53
CA LYS A 54 -1.84 -1.79 -6.96
C LYS A 54 -2.03 -0.62 -5.98
N THR A 55 -2.10 -0.90 -4.68
CA THR A 55 -2.24 0.10 -3.61
C THR A 55 -1.05 0.14 -2.65
N LEU A 56 -0.21 -0.89 -2.67
CA LEU A 56 1.04 -0.92 -1.93
C LEU A 56 2.10 -1.59 -2.81
N SER A 57 3.25 -0.94 -2.94
CA SER A 57 4.41 -1.51 -3.62
C SER A 57 5.59 -1.56 -2.66
N THR A 58 6.52 -2.47 -2.91
CA THR A 58 7.77 -2.56 -2.16
C THR A 58 8.95 -2.47 -3.10
N LYS A 59 10.07 -1.94 -2.59
CA LYS A 59 11.36 -1.97 -3.27
C LYS A 59 12.46 -2.25 -2.27
N THR A 60 13.53 -2.88 -2.75
CA THR A 60 14.77 -3.01 -2.00
C THR A 60 15.65 -1.81 -2.33
N LEU A 61 16.09 -1.11 -1.29
CA LEU A 61 17.09 -0.06 -1.37
C LEU A 61 18.42 -0.63 -0.88
N GLU A 62 19.45 -0.53 -1.70
CA GLU A 62 20.82 -0.77 -1.26
C GLU A 62 21.41 0.55 -0.78
N ALA A 63 21.62 0.66 0.53
CA ALA A 63 22.28 1.81 1.14
C ALA A 63 23.42 1.30 2.02
N ASP A 64 24.62 1.85 1.81
CA ASP A 64 25.81 1.54 2.63
C ASP A 64 26.18 0.04 2.68
N GLY A 65 25.93 -0.69 1.58
CA GLY A 65 26.16 -2.14 1.49
C GLY A 65 25.16 -3.00 2.27
N ARG A 66 24.05 -2.41 2.75
CA ARG A 66 22.93 -3.12 3.36
C ARG A 66 21.67 -2.98 2.51
N GLU A 67 21.08 -4.12 2.20
CA GLU A 67 19.77 -4.19 1.56
C GLU A 67 18.68 -3.90 2.59
N SER A 68 17.94 -2.81 2.38
CA SER A 68 16.80 -2.41 3.20
C SER A 68 15.53 -2.44 2.36
N ARG A 69 14.49 -3.13 2.83
CA ARG A 69 13.19 -3.15 2.14
C ARG A 69 12.32 -1.98 2.62
N VAL A 70 11.73 -1.26 1.68
CA VAL A 70 10.78 -0.17 1.94
C VAL A 70 9.48 -0.40 1.20
N TRP A 71 8.40 0.15 1.75
CA TRP A 71 7.06 0.13 1.18
C TRP A 71 6.63 1.54 0.84
N TYR A 72 5.93 1.67 -0.28
CA TYR A 72 5.50 2.95 -0.80
C TYR A 72 4.15 2.84 -1.50
N VAL A 73 3.44 3.95 -1.49
CA VAL A 73 2.13 4.11 -2.15
C VAL A 73 2.14 5.18 -3.24
N HIS A 74 3.25 5.90 -3.38
CA HIS A 74 3.40 6.96 -4.36
C HIS A 74 3.34 6.42 -5.80
N GLY A 75 2.75 7.20 -6.71
CA GLY A 75 2.56 6.78 -8.11
C GLY A 75 1.50 5.70 -8.31
N LEU A 76 0.78 5.31 -7.25
CA LEU A 76 -0.44 4.53 -7.33
C LEU A 76 -1.62 5.49 -7.43
N THR A 77 -2.47 5.30 -8.43
CA THR A 77 -3.70 6.10 -8.56
C THR A 77 -4.54 5.85 -7.32
N ARG A 78 -4.90 6.91 -6.57
CA ARG A 78 -5.95 6.83 -5.55
C ARG A 78 -7.21 6.40 -6.29
N HIS A 79 -7.48 5.10 -6.34
CA HIS A 79 -8.79 4.63 -6.70
C HIS A 79 -9.65 5.11 -5.54
N ARG A 80 -10.25 6.30 -5.69
CA ARG A 80 -11.58 6.49 -5.12
C ARG A 80 -12.30 5.24 -5.58
N ILE A 81 -12.65 4.38 -4.63
CA ILE A 81 -13.69 3.40 -4.85
C ILE A 81 -14.84 4.24 -5.38
N ASP A 82 -14.99 4.27 -6.69
CA ASP A 82 -16.14 4.89 -7.30
C ASP A 82 -17.27 3.92 -6.92
N PRO A 83 -18.25 4.33 -6.10
CA PRO A 83 -19.31 3.43 -5.67
C PRO A 83 -20.17 2.91 -6.84
N PHE A 84 -19.88 3.32 -8.09
CA PHE A 84 -20.58 2.92 -9.29
C PHE A 84 -19.99 1.73 -10.06
N SER A 85 -19.02 0.98 -9.53
CA SER A 85 -18.77 -0.37 -10.04
C SER A 85 -19.71 -1.39 -9.40
N SER A 86 -21.02 -1.16 -9.55
CA SER A 86 -22.07 -2.15 -9.32
C SER A 86 -22.95 -2.27 -10.57
N SER A 87 -22.53 -3.24 -11.38
CA SER A 87 -23.37 -4.29 -11.99
C SER A 87 -24.33 -3.96 -13.14
N SER A 88 -24.21 -4.85 -14.14
CA SER A 88 -25.30 -5.51 -14.87
C SER A 88 -25.79 -4.86 -16.17
N GLY A 89 -25.76 -5.66 -17.25
CA GLY A 89 -26.49 -5.32 -18.47
C GLY A 89 -26.01 -6.04 -19.72
N HIS A 90 -26.16 -7.37 -19.74
CA HIS A 90 -26.18 -8.14 -20.98
C HIS A 90 -27.33 -7.62 -21.90
N VAL A 91 -27.15 -7.80 -23.22
CA VAL A 91 -28.08 -7.67 -24.37
C VAL A 91 -28.34 -6.30 -25.03
N ALA A 92 -28.06 -6.24 -26.34
CA ALA A 92 -29.06 -5.85 -27.34
C ALA A 92 -28.66 -6.39 -28.73
N LEU A 93 -29.43 -7.37 -29.20
CA LEU A 93 -29.63 -7.68 -30.61
C LEU A 93 -30.33 -6.48 -31.28
N GLY A 94 -29.92 -6.14 -32.49
CA GLY A 94 -30.59 -5.23 -33.41
C GLY A 94 -30.11 -5.46 -34.83
#